data_AF-A0A8T0QP89-F1
#
_entry.id   AF-A0A8T0QP89-F1
#
_cell.length_a   1.000
_cell.length_b   1.000
_cell.length_c   1.000
_cell.angle_alpha   90.00
_cell.angle_beta   90.00
_cell.angle_gamma   90.00
#
_symmetry.space_group_name_H-M   'P 1'
#
loop_
_entity.id
_entity.type
_entity.pdbx_description
1 polymer ?
#
loop_
_entity_poly.entity_id
_entity_poly.type
_entity_poly.pdbx_seq_one_letter_code
_entity_poly.pdbx_strand_id
1 'polypeptide(L)'
;MAAQAPARASSSAVRLFDAHCHLQDPRVAAVAPALIRAAAASGVARFAVNGTSEEDWHLVKRMAEDHPAVVPCFGLHPWWVPERSSDWMNSLRRFFDETPEAAVGEIGLDKGSHGKTIDFGEQVCT
;
A
#
# COMPACT_ATOMS: atom_id res chain seq x y z
N MET A 1 -8.75 52.30 -17.01
CA MET A 1 -9.54 51.09 -16.70
C MET A 1 -8.91 49.93 -17.45
N ALA A 2 -8.13 49.09 -16.77
CA ALA A 2 -7.48 47.93 -17.38
C ALA A 2 -8.46 46.74 -17.33
N ALA A 3 -8.75 46.15 -18.48
CA ALA A 3 -9.60 44.98 -18.59
C ALA A 3 -8.93 43.76 -17.94
N GLN A 4 -9.65 43.13 -17.01
CA GLN A 4 -9.21 41.92 -16.32
C GLN A 4 -9.37 40.73 -17.27
N ALA A 5 -8.28 39.97 -17.47
CA ALA A 5 -8.31 38.75 -18.27
C ALA A 5 -9.28 37.72 -17.66
N PRO A 6 -9.97 36.90 -18.46
CA PRO A 6 -10.95 35.95 -17.95
C PRO A 6 -10.26 34.89 -17.09
N ALA A 7 -10.85 34.63 -15.92
CA ALA A 7 -10.45 33.51 -15.08
C ALA A 7 -10.54 32.21 -15.90
N ARG A 8 -9.42 31.48 -16.00
CA ARG A 8 -9.42 30.15 -16.64
C ARG A 8 -10.46 29.29 -15.93
N ALA A 9 -11.36 28.70 -16.72
CA ALA A 9 -12.30 27.71 -16.22
C ALA A 9 -11.52 26.65 -15.44
N SER A 10 -11.91 26.43 -14.19
CA SER A 10 -11.36 25.40 -13.32
C SER A 10 -11.44 24.08 -14.08
N SER A 11 -10.29 23.51 -14.46
CA SER A 11 -10.25 22.12 -14.91
C SER A 11 -10.87 21.29 -13.79
N SER A 12 -11.84 20.44 -14.11
CA SER A 12 -12.24 19.34 -13.22
C SER A 12 -10.97 18.71 -12.68
N ALA A 13 -10.69 18.89 -11.39
CA ALA A 13 -9.46 18.39 -10.80
C ALA A 13 -9.53 16.85 -10.87
N VAL A 14 -8.65 16.26 -11.68
CA VAL A 14 -8.55 14.80 -11.79
C VAL A 14 -8.21 14.27 -10.41
N ARG A 15 -9.05 13.37 -9.88
CA ARG A 15 -8.77 12.66 -8.63
C ARG A 15 -8.05 11.36 -8.98
N LEU A 16 -6.79 11.27 -8.57
CA LEU A 16 -5.95 10.10 -8.76
C LEU A 16 -6.05 9.18 -7.53
N PHE A 17 -5.78 7.90 -7.76
CA PHE A 17 -5.59 6.88 -6.74
C PHE A 17 -4.19 6.32 -6.95
N ASP A 18 -3.32 6.42 -5.95
CA ASP A 18 -2.05 5.70 -5.99
C ASP A 18 -2.33 4.22 -5.75
N ALA A 19 -2.28 3.45 -6.83
CA ALA A 19 -2.70 2.06 -6.86
C ALA A 19 -1.76 1.13 -6.09
N HIS A 20 -0.52 1.56 -5.79
CA HIS A 20 0.46 0.70 -5.15
C HIS A 20 1.63 1.49 -4.56
N CYS A 21 1.68 1.59 -3.23
CA CYS A 21 2.81 2.22 -2.55
C CYS A 21 3.16 1.49 -1.24
N HIS A 22 4.35 1.79 -0.69
CA HIS A 22 4.86 1.23 0.56
C HIS A 22 5.26 2.36 1.51
N LEU A 23 4.28 3.12 1.98
CA LEU A 23 4.52 4.29 2.83
C LEU A 23 4.96 3.90 4.25
N GLN A 24 4.70 2.67 4.68
CA GLN A 24 5.20 2.09 5.94
C GLN A 24 6.69 1.73 5.89
N ASP A 25 7.31 1.71 4.70
CA ASP A 25 8.71 1.33 4.53
C ASP A 25 9.64 2.23 5.35
N PRO A 26 10.60 1.68 6.12
CA PRO A 26 11.50 2.46 6.98
C PRO A 26 12.23 3.60 6.27
N ARG A 27 12.49 3.47 4.96
CA ARG A 27 13.17 4.50 4.15
C ARG A 27 12.36 5.79 4.04
N VAL A 28 11.03 5.71 4.14
CA VAL A 28 10.11 6.84 3.95
C VAL A 28 9.12 7.05 5.09
N ALA A 29 9.00 6.11 6.03
CA ALA A 29 8.01 6.14 7.12
C ALA A 29 8.02 7.47 7.91
N ALA A 30 9.21 8.00 8.22
CA ALA A 30 9.36 9.26 8.94
C ALA A 30 8.80 10.48 8.18
N VAL A 31 8.75 10.42 6.84
CA VAL A 31 8.26 11.51 5.98
C VAL A 31 6.92 11.19 5.32
N ALA A 32 6.38 9.99 5.51
CA ALA A 32 5.12 9.54 4.91
C ALA A 32 3.95 10.51 5.15
N PRO A 33 3.74 11.08 6.37
CA PRO A 33 2.67 12.07 6.56
C PRO A 33 2.83 13.33 5.70
N ALA A 34 4.06 13.76 5.43
CA ALA A 34 4.33 14.90 4.55
C ALA A 34 4.11 14.53 3.07
N LEU A 35 4.50 13.32 2.66
CA LEU A 35 4.25 12.79 1.32
C LEU A 35 2.75 12.69 1.01
N ILE A 36 1.95 12.14 1.93
CA ILE A 36 0.48 12.03 1.79
C ILE A 36 -0.14 13.41 1.59
N ARG A 37 0.25 14.42 2.39
CA ARG A 37 -0.26 15.80 2.26
C ARG A 37 0.13 16.43 0.92
N ALA A 38 1.37 16.25 0.48
CA ALA A 38 1.85 16.81 -0.79
C ALA A 38 1.16 16.15 -2.00
N ALA A 39 0.98 14.83 -1.95
CA ALA A 39 0.28 14.07 -2.98
C ALA A 39 -1.21 14.45 -3.04
N ALA A 40 -1.87 14.63 -1.90
CA ALA A 40 -3.24 15.14 -1.83
C ALA A 40 -3.39 16.52 -2.44
N ALA A 41 -2.46 17.45 -2.16
CA ALA A 41 -2.44 18.78 -2.78
C ALA A 41 -2.22 18.74 -4.30
N SER A 42 -1.69 17.63 -4.82
CA SER A 42 -1.45 17.40 -6.24
C SER A 42 -2.56 16.58 -6.93
N GLY A 43 -3.64 16.23 -6.21
CA GLY A 43 -4.80 15.52 -6.74
C GLY A 43 -4.86 14.02 -6.46
N VAL A 44 -3.88 13.44 -5.74
CA VAL A 44 -3.94 12.03 -5.30
C VAL A 44 -4.84 11.91 -4.08
N ALA A 45 -6.03 11.37 -4.27
CA ALA A 45 -7.09 11.35 -3.25
C ALA A 45 -7.02 10.15 -2.30
N ARG A 46 -6.33 9.07 -2.71
CA ARG A 46 -6.28 7.78 -2.01
C ARG A 46 -5.00 7.02 -2.36
N PHE A 47 -4.60 6.10 -1.48
CA PHE A 47 -3.38 5.29 -1.59
C PHE A 47 -3.69 3.85 -1.20
N ALA A 48 -3.37 2.86 -2.03
CA ALA A 48 -3.26 1.48 -1.58
C ALA A 48 -1.85 1.27 -1.01
N VAL A 49 -1.77 1.09 0.30
CA VAL A 49 -0.50 0.86 1.02
C VAL A 49 -0.36 -0.64 1.24
N ASN A 50 0.64 -1.24 0.61
CA ASN A 50 0.76 -2.70 0.56
C ASN A 50 1.73 -3.22 1.61
N GLY A 51 1.20 -4.06 2.49
CA GLY A 51 2.00 -4.97 3.30
C GLY A 51 2.56 -6.10 2.45
N THR A 52 3.68 -6.65 2.89
CA THR A 52 4.43 -7.67 2.17
C THR A 52 4.66 -8.92 3.00
N SER A 53 4.62 -8.83 4.34
CA SER A 53 4.84 -9.96 5.24
C SER A 53 4.16 -9.76 6.60
N GLU A 54 4.14 -10.80 7.43
CA GLU A 54 3.62 -10.70 8.81
C GLU A 54 4.30 -9.57 9.62
N GLU A 55 5.54 -9.22 9.27
CA GLU A 55 6.31 -8.19 9.95
C GLU A 55 5.79 -6.77 9.70
N ASP A 56 5.12 -6.50 8.58
CA ASP A 56 4.75 -5.13 8.21
C ASP A 56 3.24 -4.83 8.23
N TRP A 57 2.38 -5.87 8.31
CA TRP A 57 0.92 -5.68 8.32
C TRP A 57 0.44 -4.75 9.43
N HIS A 58 1.04 -4.84 10.63
CA HIS A 58 0.68 -3.97 11.76
C HIS A 58 1.01 -2.49 11.50
N LEU A 59 2.06 -2.20 10.72
CA LEU A 59 2.43 -0.85 10.32
C LEU A 59 1.46 -0.31 9.27
N VAL A 60 1.08 -1.15 8.31
CA VAL A 60 0.09 -0.81 7.28
C VAL A 60 -1.27 -0.53 7.89
N LYS A 61 -1.70 -1.37 8.84
CA LYS A 61 -2.93 -1.17 9.61
C LYS A 61 -2.92 0.18 10.34
N ARG A 62 -1.87 0.45 11.11
CA ARG A 62 -1.70 1.74 11.81
C ARG A 62 -1.73 2.92 10.85
N MET A 63 -1.09 2.77 9.69
CA MET A 63 -1.07 3.83 8.68
C MET A 63 -2.46 4.16 8.14
N ALA A 64 -3.34 3.16 7.98
CA ALA A 64 -4.74 3.38 7.62
C ALA A 64 -5.55 4.04 8.75
N GLU A 65 -5.29 3.66 10.00
CA GLU A 65 -5.90 4.28 11.19
C GLU A 65 -5.51 5.78 11.29
N ASP A 66 -4.24 6.11 11.05
CA ASP A 66 -3.71 7.47 11.14
C ASP A 66 -4.08 8.35 9.92
N HIS A 67 -4.33 7.73 8.76
CA HIS A 67 -4.56 8.42 7.50
C HIS A 67 -5.77 7.85 6.74
N PRO A 68 -6.97 8.45 6.86
CA PRO A 68 -8.20 7.97 6.20
C PRO A 68 -8.18 7.92 4.67
N ALA A 69 -7.13 8.45 4.03
CA ALA A 69 -6.92 8.35 2.59
C ALA A 69 -6.23 7.03 2.18
N VAL A 70 -5.69 6.29 3.15
CA VAL A 70 -5.00 5.01 2.94
C VAL A 70 -6.02 3.87 2.96
N VAL A 71 -5.92 3.00 1.96
CA VAL A 71 -6.53 1.68 1.92
C VAL A 71 -5.41 0.69 2.28
N PRO A 72 -5.49 0.00 3.42
CA PRO A 72 -4.49 -0.99 3.79
C PRO A 72 -4.64 -2.23 2.91
N CYS A 73 -3.53 -2.80 2.46
CA CYS A 73 -3.51 -4.11 1.82
C CYS A 73 -2.66 -5.07 2.65
N PHE A 74 -3.18 -6.28 2.89
CA PHE A 74 -2.44 -7.35 3.57
C PHE A 74 -2.25 -8.55 2.64
N GLY A 75 -1.03 -9.06 2.61
CA GLY A 75 -0.63 -10.12 1.71
C GLY A 75 0.78 -10.60 2.03
N LEU A 76 1.08 -11.81 1.58
CA LEU A 76 2.41 -12.39 1.65
C LEU A 76 3.05 -12.31 0.27
N HIS A 77 4.00 -11.40 0.12
CA HIS A 77 4.76 -11.24 -1.12
C HIS A 77 5.64 -12.48 -1.35
N PRO A 78 5.84 -12.94 -2.60
CA PRO A 78 6.63 -14.14 -2.91
C PRO A 78 8.04 -14.14 -2.30
N TRP A 79 8.60 -12.96 -2.06
CA TRP A 79 9.93 -12.79 -1.48
C TRP A 79 10.02 -13.25 -0.03
N TRP A 80 8.93 -13.10 0.71
CA TRP A 80 8.89 -13.36 2.15
C TRP A 80 8.28 -14.72 2.48
N VAL A 81 7.97 -15.53 1.46
CA VAL A 81 7.44 -16.88 1.64
C VAL A 81 8.34 -17.73 2.54
N PRO A 82 9.68 -17.75 2.39
CA PRO A 82 10.54 -18.54 3.27
C PRO A 82 10.51 -18.12 4.75
N GLU A 83 10.10 -16.88 5.03
CA GLU A 83 10.10 -16.29 6.37
C GLU A 83 8.74 -16.38 7.07
N ARG A 84 7.70 -16.85 6.36
CA ARG A 84 6.36 -17.00 6.92
C ARG A 84 6.37 -17.94 8.12
N SER A 85 5.67 -17.57 9.18
CA SER A 85 5.43 -18.44 10.32
C SER A 85 4.52 -19.61 9.92
N SER A 86 4.42 -20.65 10.73
CA SER A 86 3.43 -21.71 10.51
C SER A 86 1.97 -21.24 10.71
N ASP A 87 1.76 -20.09 11.37
CA ASP A 87 0.44 -19.52 11.67
C ASP A 87 0.05 -18.36 10.73
N TRP A 88 0.88 -18.04 9.74
CA TRP A 88 0.75 -16.82 8.91
C TRP A 88 -0.64 -16.63 8.30
N MET A 89 -1.30 -17.72 7.88
CA MET A 89 -2.62 -17.66 7.27
C MET A 89 -3.71 -17.32 8.30
N ASN A 90 -3.56 -17.77 9.55
CA ASN A 90 -4.47 -17.36 10.63
C ASN A 90 -4.17 -15.93 11.07
N SER A 91 -2.90 -15.51 11.11
CA SER A 91 -2.54 -14.10 11.29
C SER A 91 -3.23 -13.23 10.25
N LEU A 92 -3.12 -13.58 8.97
CA LEU A 92 -3.74 -12.83 7.87
C LEU A 92 -5.26 -12.72 8.03
N ARG A 93 -5.94 -13.82 8.40
CA ARG A 93 -7.39 -13.81 8.69
C ARG A 93 -7.74 -12.84 9.81
N ARG A 94 -6.97 -12.84 10.92
CA ARG A 94 -7.18 -11.90 12.03
C ARG A 94 -7.08 -10.44 11.58
N PHE A 95 -6.11 -10.13 10.73
CA PHE A 95 -5.97 -8.78 10.18
C PHE A 95 -7.18 -8.34 9.33
N PHE A 96 -7.75 -9.25 8.52
CA PHE A 96 -8.99 -8.95 7.78
C PHE A 96 -10.22 -8.84 8.67
N ASP A 97 -10.32 -9.66 9.72
CA ASP A 97 -11.42 -9.55 10.70
C ASP A 97 -11.37 -8.21 11.46
N GLU A 98 -10.16 -7.73 11.78
CA GLU A 98 -9.93 -6.46 12.49
C GLU A 98 -9.97 -5.23 11.57
N THR A 99 -9.84 -5.40 10.25
CA THR A 99 -9.79 -4.30 9.27
C THR A 99 -10.57 -4.70 8.00
N PRO A 100 -11.92 -4.71 8.06
CA PRO A 100 -12.77 -5.21 6.97
C PRO A 100 -12.66 -4.45 5.65
N GLU A 101 -12.19 -3.20 5.68
CA GLU A 101 -11.93 -2.36 4.51
C GLU A 101 -10.60 -2.66 3.80
N ALA A 102 -9.76 -3.52 4.39
CA ALA A 102 -8.48 -3.88 3.81
C ALA A 102 -8.66 -4.68 2.51
N ALA A 103 -7.74 -4.46 1.58
CA ALA A 103 -7.63 -5.24 0.35
C ALA A 103 -6.62 -6.40 0.52
N VAL A 104 -6.71 -7.39 -0.36
CA VAL A 104 -5.70 -8.45 -0.45
C VAL A 104 -4.54 -7.97 -1.30
N GLY A 105 -3.33 -8.00 -0.74
CA GLY A 105 -2.10 -7.66 -1.45
C GLY A 105 -0.95 -7.25 -0.53
N GLU A 106 0.31 -7.39 -0.95
CA GLU A 106 0.71 -7.98 -2.23
C GLU A 106 0.86 -9.51 -2.13
N ILE A 107 0.34 -10.23 -3.12
CA ILE A 107 0.46 -11.68 -3.31
C ILE A 107 0.74 -11.97 -4.79
N GLY A 108 1.35 -13.10 -5.11
CA GLY A 108 1.55 -13.48 -6.51
C GLY A 108 2.67 -14.48 -6.71
N LEU A 109 3.40 -14.32 -7.81
CA LEU A 109 4.56 -15.12 -8.17
C LEU A 109 5.64 -14.18 -8.70
N ASP A 110 6.90 -14.40 -8.32
CA ASP A 110 8.02 -13.62 -8.86
C ASP A 110 9.11 -14.51 -9.47
N LYS A 111 9.36 -14.31 -10.77
CA LYS A 111 10.43 -14.95 -11.56
C LYS A 111 11.58 -13.99 -11.90
N GLY A 112 11.66 -12.85 -11.25
CA GLY A 112 12.74 -11.87 -11.30
C GLY A 112 14.04 -12.40 -10.70
N SER A 113 15.08 -11.57 -10.65
CA SER A 113 16.40 -11.97 -10.13
C SER A 113 16.33 -12.43 -8.68
N HIS A 114 15.57 -11.74 -7.83
CA HIS A 114 15.39 -12.13 -6.44
C HIS A 114 14.38 -13.27 -6.29
N GLY A 115 13.21 -13.20 -6.94
CA GLY A 115 12.21 -14.28 -6.86
C GLY A 115 12.74 -15.66 -7.28
N LYS A 116 13.71 -15.73 -8.21
CA LYS A 116 14.39 -16.97 -8.60
C LYS A 116 15.27 -17.60 -7.51
N THR A 117 15.63 -16.87 -6.45
CA THR A 117 16.37 -17.44 -5.32
C THR A 117 15.46 -18.17 -4.34
N ILE A 118 14.14 -18.08 -4.54
CA ILE A 118 13.12 -18.70 -3.70
C ILE A 118 12.52 -19.88 -4.45
N ASP A 119 12.27 -20.97 -3.73
CA ASP A 119 11.67 -22.16 -4.33
C ASP A 119 10.32 -21.82 -4.98
N PHE A 120 10.19 -22.12 -6.27
CA PHE A 120 8.99 -21.77 -7.02
C PHE A 120 7.76 -22.59 -6.57
N GLY A 121 7.97 -23.81 -6.07
CA GLY A 121 6.91 -24.61 -5.48
C GLY A 121 6.36 -23.95 -4.22
N GLU A 122 7.24 -23.40 -3.38
CA GLU A 122 6.81 -22.64 -2.20
C GLU A 122 6.00 -21.38 -2.54
N GLN A 123 6.35 -20.66 -3.61
CA GLN A 123 5.57 -19.50 -4.06
C GLN A 123 4.17 -19.87 -4.58
N VAL A 124 3.98 -21.09 -5.09
CA VAL A 124 2.67 -21.56 -5.60
C VAL A 124 1.80 -22.12 -4.47
N CYS A 125 2.43 -22.65 -3.42
CA CYS A 125 1.76 -23.28 -2.28
C CYS A 125 1.54 -22.34 -1.07
N THR A 126 1.71 -21.03 -1.24
CA THR A 126 1.21 -20.01 -0.31
C THR A 126 -0.31 -20.05 -0.22
#